data_AF-A0A2U2PI86-F1
#
_entry.id   AF-A0A2U2PI86-F1
#
_cell.length_a   1.000
_cell.length_b   1.000
_cell.length_c   1.000
_cell.angle_alpha   90.00
_cell.angle_beta   90.00
_cell.angle_gamma   90.00
#
_symmetry.space_group_name_H-M   'P 1'
#
loop_
_entity.id
_entity.type
_entity.pdbx_description
1 polymer ?
#
loop_
_entity_poly.entity_id
_entity_poly.type
_entity_poly.pdbx_seq_one_letter_code
_entity_poly.pdbx_strand_id
1 'polypeptide(L)'
;MLKNIVDKLLKEHSRPLSWLAGQMDMTSEGLRLSLIKGSIKYNDLKRMSTVLDVPVSVFFSEHAPDSIASEDKVQYGGLKSELASCREVIEALKGQLKDKERIINLITKSE
;
A
#
# COMPACT_ATOMS: atom_id res chain seq x y z
N MET A 1 -17.90 1.67 9.33
CA MET A 1 -18.07 3.14 9.44
C MET A 1 -16.71 3.81 9.51
N LEU A 2 -16.54 4.95 8.84
CA LEU A 2 -15.26 5.66 8.72
C LEU A 2 -14.58 5.94 10.07
N LYS A 3 -15.35 6.31 11.10
CA LYS A 3 -14.84 6.49 12.47
C LYS A 3 -14.04 5.27 12.97
N ASN A 4 -14.55 4.06 12.75
CA ASN A 4 -13.90 2.85 13.27
C ASN A 4 -12.56 2.60 12.57
N ILE A 5 -12.46 2.93 11.27
CA ILE A 5 -11.22 2.85 10.51
C ILE A 5 -10.19 3.83 11.09
N VAL A 6 -10.59 5.09 11.29
CA VAL A 6 -9.71 6.13 11.85
C VAL A 6 -9.28 5.78 13.27
N ASP A 7 -10.19 5.32 14.13
CA ASP A 7 -9.86 4.90 15.50
C ASP A 7 -8.84 3.75 15.53
N LYS A 8 -8.99 2.77 14.61
CA LYS A 8 -8.06 1.65 14.49
C LYS A 8 -6.66 2.13 14.08
N LEU A 9 -6.57 2.99 13.07
CA LEU A 9 -5.30 3.58 12.62
C LEU A 9 -4.63 4.36 13.76
N LEU A 10 -5.39 5.20 14.46
CA LEU A 10 -4.88 5.97 15.59
C LEU A 10 -4.35 5.08 16.72
N LYS A 11 -5.03 3.96 17.00
CA LYS A 11 -4.57 2.96 17.98
C LYS A 11 -3.28 2.27 17.54
N GLU A 12 -3.14 1.91 16.27
CA GLU A 12 -1.92 1.30 15.72
C GLU A 12 -0.72 2.25 15.83
N HIS A 13 -0.94 3.56 15.65
CA HIS A 13 0.11 4.58 15.79
C HIS A 13 0.27 5.15 17.21
N SER A 14 -0.47 4.63 18.20
CA SER A 14 -0.49 5.17 19.58
C SER A 14 -0.76 6.69 19.65
N ARG A 15 -1.66 7.19 18.79
CA ARG A 15 -2.05 8.60 18.72
C ARG A 15 -3.48 8.80 19.22
N PRO A 16 -3.78 9.87 19.98
CA PRO A 16 -5.15 10.20 20.34
C PRO A 16 -5.89 10.91 19.20
N LEU A 17 -7.23 10.87 19.19
CA LEU A 17 -8.06 11.59 18.22
C LEU A 17 -7.84 13.11 18.28
N SER A 18 -7.54 13.66 19.45
CA SER A 18 -7.21 15.08 19.63
C SER A 18 -5.95 15.50 18.88
N TRP A 19 -4.97 14.60 18.77
CA TRP A 19 -3.77 14.84 17.98
C TRP A 19 -4.11 14.96 16.50
N LEU A 20 -4.91 14.04 15.95
CA LEU A 20 -5.33 14.09 14.56
C LEU A 20 -6.17 15.35 14.28
N ALA A 21 -7.06 15.72 15.21
CA ALA A 21 -7.85 16.95 15.10
C ALA A 21 -6.95 18.19 15.00
N GLY A 22 -5.88 18.26 15.81
CA GLY A 22 -4.87 19.31 15.70
C GLY A 22 -4.14 19.34 14.35
N GLN A 23 -3.79 18.16 13.80
CA GLN A 23 -3.18 18.08 12.46
C GLN A 23 -4.14 18.46 11.33
N MET A 24 -5.44 18.30 11.55
CA MET A 24 -6.52 18.58 10.61
C MET A 24 -7.06 20.00 10.72
N ASP A 25 -6.56 20.82 11.65
CA ASP A 25 -7.09 22.16 11.95
C ASP A 25 -8.59 22.12 12.33
N MET A 26 -8.96 21.12 13.13
CA MET A 26 -10.33 20.89 13.60
C MET A 26 -10.35 20.71 15.12
N THR A 27 -11.51 20.97 15.73
CA THR A 27 -11.74 20.57 17.12
C THR A 27 -11.92 19.05 17.20
N SER A 28 -11.53 18.44 18.32
CA SER A 28 -11.67 16.99 18.51
C SER A 28 -13.11 16.51 18.39
N GLU A 29 -14.05 17.28 18.94
CA GLU A 29 -15.49 17.01 18.80
C GLU A 29 -15.99 17.23 17.36
N GLY A 30 -15.51 18.27 16.67
CA GLY A 30 -15.87 18.52 15.28
C GLY A 30 -15.41 17.39 14.35
N LEU A 31 -14.18 16.93 14.50
CA LEU A 31 -13.66 15.79 13.74
C LEU A 31 -14.45 14.52 14.05
N ARG A 32 -14.68 14.22 15.33
CA ARG A 32 -15.47 13.06 15.76
C ARG A 32 -16.85 13.06 15.12
N LEU A 33 -17.54 14.20 15.17
CA LEU A 33 -18.88 14.34 14.61
C LEU A 33 -18.88 14.13 13.09
N SER A 34 -17.93 14.71 12.36
CA SER A 34 -17.79 14.54 10.91
C SER A 34 -17.53 13.10 10.51
N LEU A 35 -16.72 12.36 11.28
CA LEU A 35 -16.44 10.95 11.05
C LEU A 35 -17.66 10.05 11.32
N ILE A 36 -18.50 10.39 12.30
CA ILE A 36 -19.74 9.67 12.60
C ILE A 36 -20.81 9.94 11.55
N LYS A 37 -21.01 11.23 11.21
CA LYS A 37 -22.03 11.67 10.27
C LYS A 37 -21.66 11.47 8.80
N GLY A 38 -20.40 11.14 8.51
CA GLY A 38 -19.90 11.02 7.14
C GLY A 38 -19.86 12.34 6.38
N SER A 39 -19.80 13.48 7.09
CA SER A 39 -19.80 14.82 6.49
C SER A 39 -18.40 15.38 6.24
N ILE A 40 -17.37 14.53 6.31
CA ILE A 40 -15.98 14.91 6.03
C ILE A 40 -15.78 15.09 4.51
N LYS A 41 -15.08 16.15 4.09
CA LYS A 41 -14.90 16.44 2.67
C LYS A 41 -13.76 15.61 2.08
N TYR A 42 -13.76 15.46 0.75
CA TYR A 42 -12.69 14.76 0.04
C TYR A 42 -11.29 15.32 0.33
N ASN A 43 -11.13 16.65 0.34
CA ASN A 43 -9.84 17.28 0.63
C ASN A 43 -9.36 16.97 2.05
N ASP A 44 -10.28 16.87 3.01
CA ASP A 44 -9.98 16.51 4.38
C ASP A 44 -9.54 15.03 4.47
N LEU A 45 -10.19 14.13 3.71
CA LEU A 45 -9.76 12.74 3.60
C LEU A 45 -8.35 12.61 3.01
N LYS A 46 -8.03 13.39 1.97
CA LYS A 46 -6.69 13.43 1.36
C LYS A 46 -5.64 13.98 2.32
N ARG A 47 -5.98 15.01 3.11
CA ARG A 47 -5.08 15.51 4.15
C ARG A 47 -4.86 14.48 5.25
N MET A 48 -5.94 13.85 5.71
CA MET A 48 -5.92 12.82 6.73
C MET A 48 -5.09 11.61 6.29
N SER A 49 -5.15 11.22 5.00
CA SER A 49 -4.33 10.14 4.45
C SER A 49 -2.84 10.46 4.56
N THR A 50 -2.46 11.71 4.25
CA THR A 50 -1.06 12.16 4.37
C THR A 50 -0.61 12.24 5.83
N VAL A 51 -1.46 12.71 6.75
CA VAL A 51 -1.13 12.80 8.18
C VAL A 51 -0.97 11.42 8.83
N LEU A 52 -1.81 10.47 8.41
CA LEU A 52 -1.80 9.09 8.93
C LEU A 52 -0.84 8.18 8.16
N ASP A 53 -0.17 8.67 7.12
CA ASP A 53 0.72 7.91 6.24
C ASP A 53 0.08 6.63 5.67
N VAL A 54 -1.17 6.75 5.21
CA VAL A 54 -1.93 5.65 4.60
C VAL A 54 -2.54 6.06 3.26
N PRO A 55 -2.78 5.12 2.33
CA PRO A 55 -3.52 5.41 1.11
C PRO A 55 -4.96 5.85 1.39
N VAL A 56 -5.47 6.81 0.60
CA VAL A 56 -6.86 7.31 0.70
C VAL A 56 -7.88 6.18 0.57
N SER A 57 -7.59 5.13 -0.19
CA SER A 57 -8.47 3.96 -0.40
C SER A 57 -8.85 3.24 0.89
N VAL A 58 -8.01 3.32 1.93
CA VAL A 58 -8.28 2.71 3.24
C VAL A 58 -9.57 3.25 3.86
N PHE A 59 -9.92 4.52 3.61
CA PHE A 59 -11.13 5.14 4.13
C PHE A 59 -12.42 4.69 3.44
N PHE A 60 -12.30 4.04 2.28
CA PHE A 60 -13.41 3.62 1.44
C PHE A 60 -13.53 2.10 1.33
N SER A 61 -12.80 1.36 2.17
CA SER A 61 -12.93 -0.09 2.24
C SER A 61 -14.28 -0.45 2.86
N GLU A 62 -15.30 -0.53 2.01
CA GLU A 62 -16.51 -1.28 2.31
C GLU A 62 -16.09 -2.74 2.47
N HIS A 63 -16.31 -3.32 3.63
CA HIS A 63 -16.35 -4.76 3.70
C HIS A 63 -17.50 -5.21 2.80
N ALA A 64 -17.17 -5.71 1.60
CA ALA A 64 -17.94 -6.84 1.08
C ALA A 64 -18.01 -7.88 2.22
N PRO A 65 -19.18 -8.50 2.44
CA PRO A 65 -19.48 -9.26 3.66
C PRO A 65 -18.39 -10.29 3.97
N ASP A 66 -18.14 -10.47 5.28
CA ASP A 66 -17.11 -11.30 5.95
C ASP A 66 -17.13 -12.81 5.59
N SER A 67 -17.02 -13.12 4.30
CA SER A 67 -16.96 -14.48 3.77
C SER A 67 -16.00 -14.48 2.58
N ILE A 68 -14.69 -14.33 2.84
CA ILE A 68 -13.54 -14.86 2.08
C ILE A 68 -12.29 -14.16 2.67
N ALA A 69 -11.34 -14.96 3.14
CA ALA A 69 -9.98 -14.57 3.53
C ALA A 69 -9.79 -13.84 4.88
N SER A 70 -10.05 -14.55 5.97
CA SER A 70 -9.24 -14.44 7.20
C SER A 70 -7.94 -15.22 7.07
N GLU A 71 -7.21 -15.01 5.97
CA GLU A 71 -5.82 -15.45 5.83
C GLU A 71 -5.03 -14.26 5.26
N ASP A 72 -3.82 -14.08 5.77
CA ASP A 72 -2.75 -13.30 5.13
C ASP A 72 -2.52 -11.84 5.52
N LYS A 73 -2.19 -11.64 6.80
CA LYS A 73 -1.11 -10.68 7.14
C LYS A 73 0.31 -11.28 6.95
N VAL A 74 0.45 -12.51 6.45
CA VAL A 74 1.73 -13.23 6.29
C VAL A 74 2.21 -13.31 4.83
N GLN A 75 1.36 -13.12 3.80
CA GLN A 75 1.73 -13.36 2.39
C GLN A 75 2.73 -12.38 1.77
N TYR A 76 2.95 -11.18 2.31
CA TYR A 76 3.88 -10.22 1.68
C TYR A 76 5.36 -10.58 1.86
N GLY A 77 5.70 -11.48 2.79
CA GLY A 77 7.06 -11.97 2.96
C GLY A 77 7.53 -12.83 1.77
N GLY A 78 6.65 -13.71 1.27
CA GLY A 78 6.91 -14.58 0.13
C GLY A 78 7.10 -13.80 -1.17
N LEU A 79 6.24 -12.80 -1.41
CA LEU A 79 6.28 -11.95 -2.61
C LEU A 79 7.62 -11.24 -2.80
N LYS A 80 8.29 -10.81 -1.72
CA LYS A 80 9.61 -10.17 -1.82
C LYS A 80 10.70 -11.16 -2.24
N SER A 81 10.63 -12.40 -1.74
CA SER A 81 11.54 -13.49 -2.11
C SER A 81 11.32 -13.94 -3.54
N GLU A 82 10.06 -14.06 -3.97
CA GLU A 82 9.69 -14.39 -5.35
C GLU A 82 10.16 -13.31 -6.33
N LEU A 83 10.03 -12.03 -5.96
CA LEU A 83 10.50 -10.92 -6.79
C LEU A 83 12.03 -10.91 -6.92
N ALA A 84 12.76 -11.25 -5.84
CA ALA A 84 14.21 -11.42 -5.90
C ALA A 84 14.62 -12.58 -6.82
N SER A 85 13.96 -13.73 -6.69
CA SER A 85 14.18 -14.90 -7.57
C SER A 85 13.90 -14.57 -9.04
N CYS A 86 12.78 -13.91 -9.33
CA CYS A 86 12.46 -13.44 -10.69
C CYS A 86 13.53 -12.50 -11.26
N ARG A 87 14.11 -11.62 -10.45
CA ARG A 87 15.20 -10.73 -10.90
C ARG A 87 16.47 -11.51 -11.24
N GLU A 88 16.83 -12.49 -10.43
CA GLU A 88 17.99 -13.35 -10.71
C GLU A 88 17.82 -14.13 -12.03
N VAL A 89 16.63 -14.70 -12.25
CA VAL A 89 16.30 -15.40 -13.50
C VAL A 89 16.38 -14.46 -14.70
N ILE A 90 15.88 -13.23 -14.58
CA ILE A 90 15.96 -12.22 -15.65
C ILE A 90 17.42 -11.91 -16.02
N GLU A 91 18.29 -11.70 -15.02
CA GLU A 91 19.69 -11.40 -15.29
C GLU A 91 20.43 -12.60 -15.90
N ALA A 92 20.13 -13.82 -15.44
CA ALA A 92 20.66 -15.05 -16.06
C ALA A 92 20.23 -15.18 -17.53
N LEU A 93 18.95 -14.97 -17.84
CA LEU A 93 18.42 -15.03 -19.21
C LEU A 93 19.02 -13.95 -20.11
N LYS A 94 19.21 -12.72 -19.60
CA LYS A 94 19.92 -11.65 -20.34
C LYS A 94 21.36 -12.03 -20.63
N GLY A 95 22.06 -12.65 -19.68
CA GLY A 95 23.42 -13.18 -19.88
C GLY A 95 23.46 -14.23 -20.98
N GLN A 96 22.55 -15.20 -20.93
CA GLN A 96 22.42 -16.24 -21.97
C GLN A 96 22.13 -15.65 -23.35
N LEU A 97 21.28 -14.62 -23.44
CA LEU A 97 21.01 -13.92 -24.69
C LEU A 97 22.28 -13.30 -25.27
N LYS A 98 23.04 -12.55 -24.46
CA LYS A 98 24.30 -11.94 -24.88
C LYS A 98 25.32 -12.98 -25.37
N ASP A 99 25.44 -14.10 -24.68
CA ASP A 99 26.38 -15.15 -25.09
C ASP A 99 25.93 -15.82 -26.39
N LYS A 100 24.63 -16.08 -26.57
CA LYS A 100 24.10 -16.59 -27.84
C LYS A 100 24.32 -15.61 -28.99
N GLU A 101 24.09 -14.32 -28.78
CA GLU A 101 24.39 -13.26 -29.77
C GLU A 101 25.88 -13.22 -30.12
N ARG A 102 26.77 -13.36 -29.12
CA ARG A 102 28.22 -13.43 -29.36
C ARG A 102 28.60 -14.65 -30.19
N ILE A 103 28.05 -15.83 -29.89
CA ILE A 103 28.30 -17.05 -30.65
C ILE A 103 27.85 -16.89 -32.10
N ILE A 104 26.63 -16.38 -32.32
CA ILE A 104 26.13 -16.09 -33.66
C ILE A 104 27.09 -15.14 -34.39
N ASN A 105 27.47 -14.04 -33.77
CA ASN A 105 28.41 -13.08 -34.36
C ASN A 105 29.78 -13.68 -34.69
N LEU A 106 30.27 -14.66 -33.92
CA LEU A 106 31.52 -15.34 -34.21
C LEU A 106 31.38 -16.29 -35.40
N ILE A 107 30.27 -17.04 -35.48
CA ILE A 107 29.98 -17.95 -36.59
C ILE A 107 29.79 -17.16 -37.89
N THR A 108 28.98 -16.09 -37.87
CA THR A 108 28.71 -15.24 -39.04
C THR A 108 29.94 -14.47 -39.53
N LYS A 109 30.96 -14.27 -38.69
CA LYS A 109 32.24 -13.67 -39.08
C LYS A 109 33.29 -14.68 -39.54
N SER A 110 33.07 -15.97 -39.30
CA SER A 110 33.97 -17.06 -39.69
C SER A 110 33.62 -17.69 -41.04
N GLU A 111 32.50 -17.27 -41.65
CA GLU A 111 32.17 -17.45 -43.07
C GLU A 111 32.62 -16.22 -43.88
#